data_AF-A0A842YDK4-F1
#
_entry.id   AF-A0A842YDK4-F1
#
_cell.length_a   1.000
_cell.length_b   1.000
_cell.length_c   1.000
_cell.angle_alpha   90.00
_cell.angle_beta   90.00
_cell.angle_gamma   90.00
#
_symmetry.space_group_name_H-M   'P 1'
#
loop_
_entity.id
_entity.type
_entity.pdbx_description
1 polymer ?
#
loop_
_entity_poly.entity_id
_entity_poly.type
_entity_poly.pdbx_seq_one_letter_code
_entity_poly.pdbx_strand_id
1 'polypeptide(L)'
;EEAISLWKRFFTQYTIDDRIPPETPFIDLETLFAKRMAAVDEDNPSDWVLIRGMIADGKYAYRNDNCFWVESLEDLPDSEIKYYVCCYGDYEGARDYHENIVLTMEHTIAQGDPYCSRVMHDTCVDFDLRHPPKKFWDNMWPVGKYTDKKK
;
A
#
# COMPACT_ATOMS: atom_id res chain seq x y z
N GLU A 1 21.69 9.82 -6.67
CA GLU A 1 21.45 8.89 -7.80
C GLU A 1 22.04 7.49 -7.57
N GLU A 2 23.35 7.32 -7.36
CA GLU A 2 23.97 5.99 -7.16
C GLU A 2 23.37 5.23 -5.96
N ALA A 3 23.23 5.87 -4.80
CA ALA A 3 22.67 5.26 -3.59
C ALA A 3 21.23 4.72 -3.82
N ILE A 4 20.40 5.47 -4.53
CA ILE A 4 19.02 5.07 -4.88
C ILE A 4 19.04 3.87 -5.82
N SER A 5 19.92 3.90 -6.84
CA SER A 5 20.06 2.78 -7.76
C SER A 5 20.51 1.50 -7.05
N LEU A 6 21.44 1.62 -6.10
CA LEU A 6 21.89 0.49 -5.28
C LEU A 6 20.76 0.00 -4.38
N TRP A 7 20.04 0.90 -3.70
CA TRP A 7 18.89 0.55 -2.86
C TRP A 7 17.85 -0.25 -3.64
N LYS A 8 17.38 0.27 -4.79
CA LYS A 8 16.40 -0.42 -5.63
C LYS A 8 16.88 -1.81 -6.02
N ARG A 9 18.13 -1.94 -6.46
CA ARG A 9 18.72 -3.22 -6.86
C ARG A 9 18.77 -4.22 -5.71
N PHE A 10 19.32 -3.83 -4.56
CA PHE A 10 19.47 -4.73 -3.42
C PHE A 10 18.14 -5.09 -2.80
N PHE A 11 17.22 -4.13 -2.68
CA PHE A 11 15.90 -4.37 -2.13
C PHE A 11 15.07 -5.29 -3.02
N THR A 12 15.04 -5.03 -4.33
CA THR A 12 14.35 -5.92 -5.29
C THR A 12 14.95 -7.33 -5.24
N GLN A 13 16.28 -7.47 -5.22
CA GLN A 13 16.91 -8.79 -5.11
C GLN A 13 16.56 -9.50 -3.80
N TYR A 14 16.60 -8.77 -2.68
CA TYR A 14 16.20 -9.27 -1.37
C TYR A 14 14.75 -9.78 -1.38
N THR A 15 13.81 -9.02 -1.94
CA THR A 15 12.41 -9.43 -2.07
C THR A 15 12.25 -10.70 -2.91
N ILE A 16 13.02 -10.84 -3.99
CA ILE A 16 13.00 -12.04 -4.84
C ILE A 16 13.56 -13.26 -4.08
N ASP A 17 14.69 -13.10 -3.40
CA ASP A 17 15.41 -14.19 -2.73
C ASP A 17 14.63 -14.72 -1.50
N ASP A 18 13.96 -13.84 -0.75
CA ASP A 18 13.24 -14.18 0.47
C ASP A 18 11.75 -14.54 0.24
N ARG A 19 11.32 -14.67 -1.02
CA ARG A 19 9.91 -14.93 -1.35
C ARG A 19 9.47 -16.34 -0.95
N ILE A 20 8.39 -16.45 -0.18
CA ILE A 20 7.78 -17.73 0.23
C ILE A 20 6.26 -17.68 -0.02
N PRO A 21 5.70 -18.52 -0.90
CA PRO A 21 6.38 -19.43 -1.84
C PRO A 21 7.19 -18.68 -2.93
N PRO A 22 8.17 -19.32 -3.59
CA PRO A 22 8.99 -18.68 -4.63
C PRO A 22 8.17 -18.08 -5.80
N GLU A 23 7.01 -18.69 -6.08
CA GLU A 23 6.01 -18.15 -7.01
C GLU A 23 4.74 -17.82 -6.22
N THR A 24 4.37 -16.55 -6.17
CA THR A 24 3.11 -16.14 -5.57
C THR A 24 1.98 -16.64 -6.46
N PRO A 25 1.04 -17.46 -5.94
CA PRO A 25 -0.10 -17.86 -6.75
C PRO A 25 -0.93 -16.63 -7.11
N PHE A 26 -1.32 -16.52 -8.38
CA PHE A 26 -2.23 -15.45 -8.80
C PHE A 26 -3.50 -15.53 -7.97
N ILE A 27 -3.80 -14.44 -7.28
CA ILE A 27 -5.08 -14.20 -6.64
C ILE A 27 -5.58 -12.87 -7.18
N ASP A 28 -6.82 -12.87 -7.65
CA ASP A 28 -7.49 -11.64 -8.03
C ASP A 28 -7.58 -10.68 -6.82
N LEU A 29 -7.75 -9.38 -7.10
CA LEU A 29 -7.75 -8.36 -6.06
C LEU A 29 -8.91 -8.50 -5.06
N GLU A 30 -10.04 -9.08 -5.47
CA GLU A 30 -11.18 -9.34 -4.59
C GLU A 30 -10.82 -10.41 -3.55
N THR A 31 -10.21 -11.51 -3.99
CA THR A 31 -9.67 -12.57 -3.14
C THR A 31 -8.59 -12.03 -2.20
N LEU A 32 -7.67 -11.19 -2.71
CA LEU A 32 -6.64 -10.53 -1.88
C LEU A 32 -7.27 -9.65 -0.81
N PHE A 33 -8.26 -8.82 -1.18
CA PHE A 33 -8.97 -7.95 -0.26
C PHE A 33 -9.69 -8.77 0.82
N ALA A 34 -10.43 -9.81 0.44
CA ALA A 34 -11.13 -10.68 1.37
C ALA A 34 -10.19 -11.33 2.39
N LYS A 35 -9.04 -11.86 1.92
CA LYS A 35 -8.01 -12.43 2.81
C LYS A 35 -7.44 -11.39 3.78
N ARG A 36 -7.11 -10.19 3.30
CA ARG A 36 -6.60 -9.10 4.15
C ARG A 36 -7.63 -8.65 5.19
N MET A 37 -8.91 -8.60 4.83
CA MET A 37 -9.99 -8.26 5.75
C MET A 37 -10.24 -9.36 6.79
N ALA A 38 -10.11 -10.63 6.42
CA ALA A 38 -10.23 -11.75 7.36
C ALA A 38 -9.08 -11.83 8.36
N ALA A 39 -7.91 -11.28 8.01
CA ALA A 39 -6.74 -11.23 8.88
C ALA A 39 -6.73 -10.03 9.86
N VAL A 40 -7.77 -9.19 9.87
CA VAL A 40 -7.89 -8.13 10.88
C VAL A 40 -8.19 -8.78 12.21
N ASP A 41 -7.27 -8.63 13.15
CA ASP A 41 -7.47 -9.00 14.54
C ASP A 41 -8.01 -7.77 15.30
N GLU A 42 -9.28 -7.83 15.72
CA GLU A 42 -9.90 -6.76 16.50
C GLU A 42 -9.36 -6.70 17.93
N ASP A 43 -8.85 -7.82 18.46
CA ASP A 43 -8.31 -7.94 19.82
C ASP A 43 -6.83 -7.51 19.88
N ASN A 44 -6.16 -7.41 18.72
CA ASN A 44 -4.78 -6.94 18.61
C ASN A 44 -4.62 -5.94 17.44
N PRO A 45 -5.09 -4.69 17.62
CA PRO A 45 -5.08 -3.69 16.56
C PRO A 45 -3.64 -3.35 16.15
N SER A 46 -3.42 -3.24 14.84
CA SER A 46 -2.14 -2.81 14.30
C SER A 46 -1.82 -1.37 14.70
N ASP A 47 -0.54 -1.08 14.96
CA ASP A 47 -0.03 0.29 15.10
C ASP A 47 -0.23 1.12 13.80
N TRP A 48 -0.49 0.45 12.67
CA TRP A 48 -0.77 1.10 11.39
C TRP A 48 -2.26 1.44 11.26
N VAL A 49 -2.56 2.73 11.09
CA VAL A 49 -3.90 3.22 10.75
C VAL A 49 -4.11 3.04 9.25
N LEU A 50 -4.65 1.89 8.88
CA LEU A 50 -4.89 1.48 7.49
C LEU A 50 -6.39 1.46 7.17
N ILE A 51 -6.79 2.29 6.21
CA ILE A 51 -8.16 2.36 5.69
C ILE A 51 -8.14 1.75 4.29
N ARG A 52 -9.06 0.85 3.96
CA ARG A 52 -8.97 0.07 2.73
C ARG A 52 -10.32 -0.41 2.23
N GLY A 53 -10.44 -0.56 0.92
CA GLY A 53 -11.67 -1.02 0.29
C GLY A 53 -11.53 -1.25 -1.21
N MET A 54 -12.36 -2.14 -1.74
CA MET A 54 -12.60 -2.24 -3.19
C MET A 54 -13.38 -0.99 -3.63
N ILE A 55 -12.87 -0.29 -4.64
CA ILE A 55 -13.46 0.97 -5.13
C ILE A 55 -14.10 0.82 -6.52
N ALA A 56 -13.73 -0.24 -7.24
CA ALA A 56 -14.33 -0.74 -8.45
C ALA A 56 -13.80 -2.16 -8.71
N ASP A 57 -14.35 -2.86 -9.70
CA ASP A 57 -13.80 -4.13 -10.17
C ASP A 57 -12.34 -3.91 -10.63
N GLY A 58 -11.43 -4.76 -10.17
CA GLY A 58 -10.00 -4.62 -10.45
C GLY A 58 -9.32 -3.42 -9.80
N LYS A 59 -9.96 -2.70 -8.86
CA LYS A 59 -9.36 -1.57 -8.14
C LYS A 59 -9.51 -1.67 -6.63
N TYR A 60 -8.37 -1.83 -5.97
CA TYR A 60 -8.27 -1.94 -4.53
C TYR A 60 -7.51 -0.75 -3.94
N ALA A 61 -8.22 0.10 -3.20
CA ALA A 61 -7.67 1.31 -2.60
C ALA A 61 -7.30 1.08 -1.14
N TYR A 62 -6.19 1.68 -0.71
CA TYR A 62 -5.82 1.77 0.69
C TYR A 62 -5.09 3.06 1.03
N ARG A 63 -5.46 3.65 2.17
CA ARG A 63 -4.95 4.90 2.73
C ARG A 63 -4.31 4.62 4.09
N ASN A 64 -3.15 5.21 4.34
CA ASN A 64 -2.52 5.19 5.66
C ASN A 64 -2.46 6.58 6.23
N ASP A 65 -2.94 6.72 7.47
CA ASP A 65 -2.92 8.00 8.17
C ASP A 65 -1.68 8.15 9.06
N ASN A 66 -0.88 7.09 9.22
CA ASN A 66 0.43 7.13 9.84
C ASN A 66 1.45 6.25 9.09
N CYS A 67 2.74 6.49 9.35
CA CYS A 67 3.81 5.70 8.77
C CYS A 67 4.98 5.52 9.74
N PHE A 68 5.07 4.33 10.33
CA PHE A 68 6.14 3.96 11.25
C PHE A 68 7.54 4.11 10.63
N TRP A 69 7.69 3.88 9.32
CA TRP A 69 8.97 4.06 8.63
C TRP A 69 9.41 5.52 8.62
N VAL A 70 8.47 6.46 8.41
CA VAL A 70 8.79 7.89 8.43
C VAL A 70 9.17 8.33 9.84
N GLU A 71 8.45 7.85 10.85
CA GLU A 71 8.76 8.09 12.27
C GLU A 71 10.15 7.55 12.63
N SER A 72 10.48 6.34 12.17
CA SER A 72 11.78 5.69 12.43
C SER A 72 12.95 6.33 11.69
N LEU A 73 12.68 7.13 10.65
CA LEU A 73 13.67 7.81 9.81
C LEU A 73 13.56 9.33 9.95
N GLU A 74 13.04 9.84 11.07
CA GLU A 74 12.84 11.27 11.28
C GLU A 74 14.14 12.08 11.11
N ASP A 75 15.27 11.50 11.52
CA ASP A 75 16.60 12.08 11.51
C ASP A 75 17.29 12.04 10.13
N LEU A 76 16.78 11.23 9.19
CA LEU A 76 17.28 11.20 7.82
C LEU A 76 16.83 12.46 7.06
N PRO A 77 17.75 13.36 6.66
CA PRO A 77 17.38 14.62 6.02
C PRO A 77 17.02 14.46 4.53
N ASP A 78 17.49 13.39 3.88
CA ASP A 78 17.25 13.13 2.48
C ASP A 78 15.83 12.56 2.29
N SER A 79 14.91 13.43 1.87
CA SER A 79 13.51 13.07 1.65
C SER A 79 13.31 12.11 0.49
N GLU A 80 14.20 12.10 -0.51
CA GLU A 80 14.12 11.20 -1.65
C GLU A 80 14.50 9.78 -1.21
N ILE A 81 15.61 9.62 -0.47
CA ILE A 81 15.99 8.32 0.11
C ILE A 81 14.92 7.86 1.09
N LYS A 82 14.39 8.75 1.94
CA LYS A 82 13.30 8.42 2.88
C LYS A 82 12.08 7.88 2.14
N TYR A 83 11.67 8.53 1.06
CA TYR A 83 10.58 8.03 0.20
C TYR A 83 10.87 6.63 -0.33
N TYR A 84 12.07 6.38 -0.86
CA TYR A 84 12.40 5.05 -1.39
C TYR A 84 12.44 3.97 -0.31
N VAL A 85 12.94 4.27 0.88
CA VAL A 85 12.93 3.30 2.00
C VAL A 85 11.50 3.02 2.45
N CYS A 86 10.65 4.05 2.55
CA CYS A 86 9.29 3.91 3.05
C CYS A 86 8.32 3.28 2.02
N CYS A 87 8.46 3.61 0.74
CA CYS A 87 7.41 3.40 -0.27
C CYS A 87 7.81 2.45 -1.40
N TYR A 88 9.10 2.24 -1.67
CA TYR A 88 9.53 1.34 -2.76
C TYR A 88 9.09 -0.11 -2.50
N GLY A 89 9.10 -0.53 -1.23
CA GLY A 89 8.63 -1.86 -0.84
C GLY A 89 7.17 -2.13 -1.17
N ASP A 90 6.31 -1.11 -1.19
CA ASP A 90 4.92 -1.28 -1.61
C ASP A 90 4.80 -1.59 -3.11
N TYR A 91 5.61 -0.93 -3.93
CA TYR A 91 5.62 -1.16 -5.38
C TYR A 91 6.11 -2.57 -5.71
N GLU A 92 7.20 -3.00 -5.09
CA GLU A 92 7.72 -4.35 -5.28
C GLU A 92 6.74 -5.39 -4.74
N GLY A 93 6.16 -5.15 -3.55
CA GLY A 93 5.14 -6.02 -2.98
C GLY A 93 3.86 -6.13 -3.83
N ALA A 94 3.50 -5.08 -4.58
CA ALA A 94 2.38 -5.16 -5.53
C ALA A 94 2.70 -6.04 -6.73
N ARG A 95 3.90 -5.88 -7.30
CA ARG A 95 4.41 -6.68 -8.43
C ARG A 95 4.58 -8.15 -8.07
N ASP A 96 4.85 -8.44 -6.80
CA ASP A 96 4.97 -9.80 -6.28
C ASP A 96 3.67 -10.61 -6.35
N TYR A 97 2.50 -9.96 -6.40
CA TYR A 97 1.23 -10.68 -6.54
C TYR A 97 0.98 -11.17 -7.96
N HIS A 98 1.23 -10.32 -8.96
CA HIS A 98 1.09 -10.64 -10.37
C HIS A 98 1.67 -9.54 -11.26
N GLU A 99 2.13 -9.87 -12.47
CA GLU A 99 2.64 -8.89 -13.43
C GLU A 99 1.59 -7.88 -13.92
N ASN A 100 0.31 -8.27 -13.87
CA ASN A 100 -0.82 -7.41 -14.25
C ASN A 100 -1.33 -6.53 -13.09
N ILE A 101 -0.75 -6.66 -11.89
CA ILE A 101 -1.08 -5.78 -10.77
C ILE A 101 -0.13 -4.58 -10.79
N VAL A 102 -0.69 -3.40 -11.01
CA VAL A 102 0.04 -2.12 -11.01
C VAL A 102 -0.37 -1.30 -9.80
N LEU A 103 0.62 -0.78 -9.07
CA LEU A 103 0.38 0.13 -7.96
C LEU A 103 0.52 1.58 -8.42
N THR A 104 -0.44 2.43 -8.07
CA THR A 104 -0.33 3.89 -8.15
C THR A 104 -0.36 4.50 -6.77
N MET A 105 0.41 5.57 -6.59
CA MET A 105 0.55 6.28 -5.31
C MET A 105 0.84 7.76 -5.60
N GLU A 106 -0.03 8.66 -5.13
CA GLU A 106 0.10 10.10 -5.42
C GLU A 106 0.34 10.98 -4.18
N HIS A 107 -0.14 10.55 -3.01
CA HIS A 107 0.13 11.23 -1.72
C HIS A 107 0.94 10.31 -0.83
N THR A 108 2.00 10.82 -0.19
CA THR A 108 2.81 10.05 0.76
C THR A 108 3.25 10.85 1.98
N ILE A 109 3.11 10.25 3.16
CA ILE A 109 3.59 10.83 4.42
C ILE A 109 5.11 11.08 4.36
N ALA A 110 5.86 10.23 3.65
CA ALA A 110 7.31 10.40 3.46
C ALA A 110 7.68 11.69 2.71
N GLN A 111 6.76 12.24 1.91
CA GLN A 111 6.92 13.52 1.21
C GLN A 111 6.18 14.68 1.91
N GLY A 112 5.62 14.45 3.09
CA GLY A 112 4.93 15.45 3.90
C GLY A 112 3.43 15.57 3.67
N ASP A 113 2.81 14.67 2.90
CA ASP A 113 1.35 14.61 2.81
C ASP A 113 0.71 14.12 4.12
N PRO A 114 -0.56 14.47 4.40
CA PRO A 114 -1.26 14.01 5.61
C PRO A 114 -1.56 12.50 5.62
N TYR A 115 -1.46 11.82 4.48
CA TYR A 115 -1.69 10.39 4.36
C TYR A 115 -0.94 9.80 3.16
N CYS A 116 -0.71 8.49 3.19
CA CYS A 116 -0.35 7.74 2.00
C CYS A 116 -1.62 7.32 1.26
N SER A 117 -1.67 7.46 -0.06
CA SER A 117 -2.78 7.02 -0.91
C SER A 117 -2.28 6.03 -1.95
N ARG A 118 -2.88 4.83 -1.98
CA ARG A 118 -2.42 3.72 -2.82
C ARG A 118 -3.60 3.03 -3.49
N VAL A 119 -3.46 2.73 -4.77
CA VAL A 119 -4.42 1.89 -5.50
C VAL A 119 -3.67 0.80 -6.24
N MET A 120 -4.01 -0.45 -5.93
CA MET A 120 -3.68 -1.61 -6.76
C MET A 120 -4.72 -1.72 -7.88
N HIS A 121 -4.24 -1.79 -9.11
CA HIS A 121 -5.02 -1.95 -10.32
C HIS A 121 -4.71 -3.31 -10.94
N ASP A 122 -5.73 -4.09 -11.26
CA ASP A 122 -5.60 -5.32 -12.05
C ASP A 122 -5.87 -5.01 -13.53
N THR A 123 -4.80 -4.96 -14.33
CA THR A 123 -4.89 -4.63 -15.75
C THR A 123 -5.52 -5.74 -16.59
N CYS A 124 -5.77 -6.93 -16.05
CA CYS A 124 -6.64 -7.92 -16.71
C CYS A 124 -8.11 -7.49 -16.72
N VAL A 125 -8.51 -6.64 -15.77
CA VAL A 125 -9.90 -6.23 -15.54
C VAL A 125 -10.14 -4.80 -16.06
N ASP A 126 -9.28 -3.86 -15.66
CA ASP A 126 -9.37 -2.46 -16.06
C ASP A 126 -7.97 -1.87 -16.31
N PHE A 127 -7.75 -1.33 -17.51
CA PHE A 127 -6.51 -0.67 -17.90
C PHE A 127 -6.44 0.80 -17.49
N ASP A 128 -7.52 1.38 -16.95
CA ASP A 128 -7.54 2.74 -16.45
C ASP A 128 -6.82 2.85 -15.10
N LEU A 129 -5.54 3.21 -15.16
CA LEU A 129 -4.67 3.38 -13.99
C LEU A 129 -4.85 4.72 -13.27
N ARG A 130 -5.89 5.51 -13.58
CA ARG A 130 -6.08 6.82 -12.92
C ARG A 130 -6.22 6.67 -11.41
N HIS A 131 -5.37 7.40 -10.69
CA HIS A 131 -5.47 7.50 -9.24
C HIS A 131 -6.68 8.40 -8.87
N PRO A 132 -7.47 8.02 -7.85
CA PRO A 132 -8.55 8.87 -7.38
C PRO A 132 -8.03 10.24 -6.92
N PRO A 133 -8.77 11.33 -7.18
CA PRO A 133 -8.34 12.67 -6.77
C PRO A 133 -8.37 12.80 -5.25
N LYS A 134 -7.61 13.75 -4.70
CA LYS A 134 -7.58 14.08 -3.26
C LYS A 134 -8.95 14.08 -2.57
N LYS A 135 -9.97 14.65 -3.22
CA LYS A 135 -11.35 14.69 -2.69
C LYS A 135 -11.90 13.31 -2.37
N PHE A 136 -11.59 12.28 -3.17
CA PHE A 136 -11.97 10.91 -2.87
C PHE A 136 -11.35 10.45 -1.55
N TRP A 137 -10.03 10.63 -1.41
CA TRP A 137 -9.27 10.19 -0.23
C TRP A 137 -9.67 10.93 1.04
N ASP A 138 -9.91 12.24 0.96
CA ASP A 138 -10.37 13.05 2.09
C ASP A 138 -11.73 12.59 2.63
N ASN A 139 -12.56 11.95 1.78
CA ASN A 139 -13.86 11.41 2.14
C ASN A 139 -13.85 9.89 2.35
N MET A 140 -12.69 9.24 2.25
CA MET A 140 -12.53 7.83 2.57
C MET A 140 -12.66 7.70 4.09
N TRP A 141 -13.85 7.32 4.57
CA TRP A 141 -14.09 7.08 5.98
C TRP A 141 -13.19 5.94 6.49
N PRO A 142 -12.74 5.98 7.75
CA PRO A 142 -12.11 4.82 8.34
C PRO A 142 -13.11 3.67 8.32
N VAL A 143 -12.76 2.58 7.63
CA VAL A 143 -13.50 1.31 7.75
C VAL A 143 -13.03 0.60 9.02
N GLY A 144 -13.18 1.27 10.16
CA GLY A 144 -13.50 0.59 11.40
C GLY A 144 -15.02 0.58 11.47
N LYS A 145 -15.64 -0.58 11.62
CA LYS A 145 -17.10 -0.64 11.82
C LYS A 145 -17.45 0.31 12.96
N TYR A 146 -18.17 1.39 12.66
CA TYR A 146 -19.04 2.02 13.63
C TYR A 146 -19.94 0.90 14.12
N THR A 147 -19.67 0.39 15.32
CA THR A 147 -20.70 -0.30 16.07
C THR A 147 -21.76 0.76 16.33
N ASP A 148 -22.88 0.62 15.63
CA ASP A 148 -24.15 1.19 16.07
C ASP A 148 -24.41 0.66 17.49
N LYS A 149 -23.87 1.35 18.50
CA LYS A 149 -24.49 1.37 19.82
C LYS A 149 -25.75 2.21 19.67
N LYS A 150 -26.80 1.58 19.16
CA LYS A 150 -28.17 2.02 19.41
C LYS A 150 -28.31 2.27 20.91
N LYS A 151 -28.56 3.53 21.26
CA LYS A 151 -29.11 3.91 22.55
C LYS A 151 -30.51 3.34 22.70
#